data_AF-A0A3C1GKE9-F1
#
_entry.id   AF-A0A3C1GKE9-F1
#
_cell.length_a   1.000
_cell.length_b   1.000
_cell.length_c   1.000
_cell.angle_alpha   90.00
_cell.angle_beta   90.00
_cell.angle_gamma   90.00
#
_symmetry.space_group_name_H-M   'P 1'
#
loop_
_entity.id
_entity.type
_entity.pdbx_description
1 polymer ?
#
loop_
_entity_poly.entity_id
_entity_poly.type
_entity_poly.pdbx_seq_one_letter_code
_entity_poly.pdbx_strand_id
1 'polypeptide(L)' 'MSPTDFTRRQVTGRGIPVPGNDIDTDRIIPARFLKAVTFEGMGEHAFEDARKQNPEHPFNSPAYQGASVLVVGQNFGCGS' A
#
# COMPACT_ATOMS: atom_id res chain seq x y z
N MET A 1 -25.89 -13.68 5.95
CA MET A 1 -24.78 -12.78 5.57
C MET A 1 -25.31 -11.84 4.49
N SER A 2 -25.44 -10.55 4.79
CA SER A 2 -25.86 -9.56 3.79
C SER A 2 -24.77 -9.45 2.71
N PRO A 3 -25.10 -9.40 1.41
CA PRO A 3 -24.14 -8.99 0.40
C PRO A 3 -23.70 -7.56 0.75
N THR A 4 -22.39 -7.36 0.90
CA THR A 4 -21.83 -6.02 1.10
C THR A 4 -22.15 -5.17 -0.12
N ASP A 5 -22.89 -4.09 0.06
CA ASP A 5 -23.18 -3.12 -1.01
C ASP A 5 -21.90 -2.36 -1.36
N PHE A 6 -21.35 -2.61 -2.55
CA PHE A 6 -20.12 -1.99 -3.05
C PHE A 6 -20.34 -0.58 -3.62
N THR A 7 -21.53 0.02 -3.47
CA THR A 7 -21.85 1.31 -4.08
C THR A 7 -21.20 2.48 -3.32
N ARG A 8 -19.88 2.61 -3.44
CA ARG A 8 -19.14 3.77 -2.93
C ARG A 8 -19.28 4.92 -3.93
N ARG A 9 -20.23 5.82 -3.69
CA ARG A 9 -20.53 6.94 -4.60
C ARG A 9 -19.43 8.00 -4.63
N GLN A 10 -18.66 8.14 -3.55
CA GLN A 10 -17.55 9.09 -3.46
C GLN A 10 -16.49 8.61 -2.45
N VAL A 11 -15.22 8.80 -2.79
CA VAL A 11 -14.05 8.57 -1.91
C VAL A 11 -13.26 9.86 -1.85
N THR A 12 -13.02 10.37 -0.64
CA THR A 12 -12.22 11.58 -0.42
C THR A 12 -11.19 11.27 0.65
N GLY A 13 -9.97 11.76 0.45
CA GLY A 13 -8.89 11.61 1.41
C GLY A 13 -7.58 12.13 0.86
N ARG A 14 -6.57 12.19 1.73
CA ARG A 14 -5.22 12.57 1.34
C ARG A 14 -4.64 11.48 0.44
N GLY A 15 -4.10 11.90 -0.70
CA GLY A 15 -3.39 11.04 -1.62
C GLY A 15 -1.94 10.84 -1.20
N ILE A 16 -1.39 9.66 -1.45
CA ILE A 16 0.04 9.38 -1.36
C ILE A 16 0.52 8.82 -2.71
N PRO A 17 1.49 9.48 -3.38
CA PRO A 17 2.07 8.95 -4.60
C PRO A 17 3.04 7.82 -4.28
N VAL A 18 3.04 6.74 -5.04
CA VAL A 18 4.12 5.75 -5.06
C VAL A 18 4.60 5.64 -6.51
N PRO A 19 5.71 6.32 -6.86
CA PRO A 19 6.18 6.35 -8.24
C PRO A 19 6.80 5.00 -8.64
N GLY A 20 6.66 4.68 -9.93
CA GLY A 20 7.18 3.44 -10.52
C GLY A 20 6.09 2.60 -11.15
N ASN A 21 6.44 1.91 -12.23
CA ASN A 21 5.63 0.86 -12.83
C ASN A 21 6.06 -0.51 -12.27
N ASP A 22 5.23 -1.53 -12.47
CA ASP A 22 5.57 -2.92 -12.20
C ASP A 22 6.00 -3.13 -10.73
N ILE A 23 5.28 -2.48 -9.81
CA ILE A 23 5.47 -2.69 -8.37
C ILE A 23 4.76 -3.99 -8.00
N ASP A 24 5.56 -5.03 -7.75
CA ASP A 24 5.04 -6.36 -7.45
C ASP A 24 4.53 -6.55 -6.01
N THR A 25 3.87 -7.68 -5.76
CA THR A 25 3.31 -8.04 -4.45
C THR A 25 4.36 -8.11 -3.35
N ASP A 26 5.57 -8.59 -3.63
CA ASP A 26 6.67 -8.67 -2.66
C ASP A 26 7.23 -7.28 -2.31
N ARG A 27 7.22 -6.32 -3.25
CA ARG A 27 7.56 -4.92 -2.99
C ARG A 27 6.50 -4.21 -2.14
N ILE A 28 5.22 -4.55 -2.33
CA ILE A 28 4.12 -4.00 -1.52
C ILE A 28 4.19 -4.56 -0.10
N ILE A 29 4.27 -5.89 0.03
CA ILE A 29 4.37 -6.58 1.31
C ILE A 29 5.28 -7.80 1.16
N PRO A 30 6.50 -7.77 1.71
CA PRO A 30 7.42 -8.89 1.57
C PRO A 30 6.88 -10.19 2.19
N ALA A 31 7.03 -11.33 1.51
CA ALA A 31 6.52 -12.63 1.93
C ALA A 31 6.88 -13.04 3.38
N ARG A 32 7.98 -12.52 3.94
CA ARG A 32 8.37 -12.76 5.34
C ARG A 32 7.32 -12.29 6.36
N PHE A 33 6.45 -11.34 6.00
CA PHE A 33 5.36 -10.84 6.84
C PHE A 33 4.04 -11.59 6.64
N LEU A 34 3.96 -12.48 5.63
CA LEU A 34 2.75 -13.27 5.33
C LEU A 34 2.64 -14.56 6.15
N LYS A 35 3.39 -14.66 7.25
CA LYS A 35 3.36 -15.82 8.17
C LYS A 35 2.37 -15.63 9.33
N ALA A 36 1.81 -14.43 9.48
CA ALA A 36 0.84 -14.13 10.52
C ALA A 36 -0.50 -14.81 10.23
N VAL A 37 -1.18 -15.26 11.29
CA VAL A 37 -2.53 -15.84 11.20
C VAL A 37 -3.59 -14.73 11.05
N THR A 38 -3.24 -13.49 11.38
CA THR A 38 -4.09 -12.30 11.28
C THR A 38 -3.42 -11.22 10.43
N PHE A 39 -4.21 -10.29 9.92
CA PHE A 39 -3.72 -9.13 9.16
C PHE A 39 -3.36 -7.92 10.04
N GLU A 40 -3.44 -8.08 11.37
CA GLU A 40 -3.10 -7.01 12.32
C GLU A 40 -1.62 -6.64 12.19
N GLY A 41 -1.33 -5.33 12.20
CA GLY A 41 0.04 -4.82 12.04
C GLY A 41 0.62 -4.93 10.63
N MET A 42 0.00 -5.66 9.69
CA MET A 42 0.56 -5.86 8.34
C MET A 42 0.74 -4.55 7.57
N GLY A 43 -0.12 -3.56 7.82
CA GLY A 43 -0.02 -2.22 7.22
C GLY A 43 1.27 -1.48 7.60
N GLU A 44 1.88 -1.77 8.74
CA GLU A 44 3.14 -1.14 9.19
C GLU A 44 4.32 -1.55 8.30
N HIS A 45 4.21 -2.73 7.67
CA HIS A 45 5.21 -3.32 6.78
C HIS A 45 4.97 -3.02 5.30
N ALA A 46 3.98 -2.20 4.97
CA ALA A 46 3.77 -1.75 3.61
C ALA A 46 5.04 -1.07 3.08
N PHE A 47 5.54 -1.57 1.96
CA PHE A 47 6.75 -1.09 1.28
C PHE A 47 8.01 -1.07 2.17
N GLU A 48 8.11 -1.95 3.18
CA GLU A 48 9.19 -1.96 4.19
C GLU A 48 10.60 -1.83 3.58
N ASP A 49 10.92 -2.64 2.57
CA ASP A 49 12.26 -2.64 1.96
C ASP A 49 12.49 -1.38 1.12
N ALA A 50 11.49 -0.93 0.35
CA ALA A 50 11.58 0.29 -0.44
C ALA A 50 11.73 1.54 0.44
N ARG A 51 11.03 1.59 1.59
CA ARG A 51 11.14 2.64 2.60
C ARG A 51 12.51 2.70 3.25
N LYS A 52 13.15 1.54 3.47
CA LYS A 52 14.50 1.45 4.03
C LYS A 52 15.58 1.85 3.02
N GLN A 53 15.40 1.47 1.75
CA GLN A 53 16.36 1.77 0.68
C GLN A 53 16.27 3.23 0.22
N ASN A 54 15.09 3.84 0.31
CA ASN A 54 14.86 5.22 -0.09
C ASN A 54 14.29 6.04 1.09
N PRO A 55 15.12 6.86 1.76
CA PRO A 55 14.66 7.77 2.82
C PRO A 55 13.54 8.71 2.38
N GLU A 56 13.57 9.14 1.11
CA GLU A 56 12.56 10.02 0.48
C GLU A 56 11.31 9.27 0.01
N HIS A 57 11.18 7.98 0.34
CA HIS A 57 9.99 7.20 -0.01
C HIS A 57 8.74 7.89 0.58
N PRO A 58 7.64 8.06 -0.18
CA PRO A 58 6.47 8.83 0.27
C PRO A 58 5.87 8.35 1.60
N PHE A 59 5.95 7.05 1.91
CA PHE A 59 5.51 6.50 3.20
C PHE A 59 6.32 6.97 4.41
N ASN A 60 7.53 7.49 4.21
CA ASN A 60 8.36 8.05 5.28
C ASN A 60 8.06 9.54 5.51
N SER A 61 7.41 10.21 4.56
CA SER A 61 7.17 11.65 4.64
C SER A 61 5.95 11.98 5.51
N PRO A 62 6.10 12.86 6.52
CA PRO A 62 4.97 13.34 7.34
C PRO A 62 3.85 13.98 6.52
N ALA A 63 4.17 14.52 5.33
CA ALA A 63 3.21 15.15 4.44
C ALA A 63 2.08 14.21 3.99
N TYR A 64 2.35 12.89 3.94
CA TYR A 64 1.41 11.87 3.47
C TYR A 64 0.83 11.01 4.61
N GLN A 65 1.16 11.28 5.87
CA GLN A 65 0.60 10.58 7.04
C GLN A 65 -0.94 10.62 7.02
N GLY A 66 -1.59 9.50 7.31
CA GLY A 66 -3.06 9.38 7.26
C GLY A 66 -3.67 9.44 5.86
N ALA A 67 -2.87 9.28 4.80
CA ALA A 67 -3.39 9.11 3.45
C ALA A 67 -4.28 7.85 3.34
N SER A 68 -5.34 7.97 2.54
CA SER A 68 -6.31 6.90 2.31
C SER A 68 -6.54 6.60 0.82
N VAL A 69 -5.81 7.30 -0.05
CA VAL A 69 -5.82 7.10 -1.49
C VAL A 69 -4.38 6.91 -1.96
N LEU A 70 -4.08 5.75 -2.54
CA LEU A 70 -2.76 5.44 -3.11
C LEU A 70 -2.79 5.77 -4.61
N VAL A 71 -1.81 6.55 -5.09
CA VAL A 71 -1.65 6.89 -6.52
C VAL A 71 -0.42 6.17 -7.04
N VAL A 72 -0.61 5.26 -8.00
CA VAL A 72 0.41 4.31 -8.46
C VAL A 72 0.62 4.37 -9.96
N GLY A 73 1.77 3.85 -10.42
CA GLY A 73 2.05 3.65 -11.84
C GLY A 73 1.35 2.44 -12.44
N GLN A 74 1.76 2.09 -13.65
CA GLN A 74 1.20 0.97 -14.41
C GLN A 74 1.57 -0.38 -13.78
N ASN A 75 0.70 -1.37 -13.93
CA ASN A 75 0.93 -2.76 -13.50
C ASN A 75 1.27 -2.88 -11.99
N PHE A 76 0.68 -2.01 -11.16
CA PHE A 76 0.83 -2.09 -9.71
C PHE A 76 0.12 -3.32 -9.14
N GLY A 77 0.79 -4.04 -8.24
CA GLY A 77 0.32 -5.31 -7.70
C GLY A 77 0.59 -6.50 -8.62
N CYS A 78 1.52 -6.38 -9.56
CA CYS A 78 1.93 -7.49 -10.42
C CYS A 78 2.63 -8.61 -9.63
N GLY A 79 2.74 -9.78 -10.23
CA GLY A 79 3.23 -10.99 -9.57
C GLY A 79 2.47 -12.19 -10.11
N SER A 80 2.77 -13.37 -9.57
CA SER A 80 2.09 -14.62 -9.94
C SER A 80 0.64 -14.68 -9.48
#